data_AF-A0A7C6GR08-F1
#
_entry.id   AF-A0A7C6GR08-F1
#
_cell.length_a   1.000
_cell.length_b   1.000
_cell.length_c   1.000
_cell.angle_alpha   90.00
_cell.angle_beta   90.00
_cell.angle_gamma   90.00
#
_symmetry.space_group_name_H-M   'P 1'
#
loop_
_entity.id
_entity.type
_entity.pdbx_description
1 polymer ?
#
loop_
_entity_poly.entity_id
_entity_poly.type
_entity_poly.pdbx_seq_one_letter_code
_entity_poly.pdbx_strand_id
1 'polypeptide(L)'
;MNEAKTAKIKPNMLITVVLGLIMAVALGTFISRIMEYNDLKKEKEILQREIEACEKEIDALEYEYAAPLDDKYIESVAKAALGLVNPDEMIIINEVDK
;
A
#
# COMPACT_ATOMS: atom_id res chain seq x y z
N MET A 1 17.63 49.36 44.28
CA MET A 1 16.92 48.24 44.95
C MET A 1 15.58 48.10 44.25
N ASN A 2 15.48 47.20 43.27
CA ASN A 2 14.28 47.05 42.45
C ASN A 2 13.48 45.86 42.96
N GLU A 3 12.33 46.14 43.57
CA GLU A 3 11.40 45.11 44.03
C GLU A 3 10.74 44.44 42.82
N ALA A 4 11.02 43.16 42.63
CA ALA A 4 10.33 42.33 41.67
C ALA A 4 8.87 42.19 42.10
N LYS A 5 7.95 42.85 41.38
CA LYS A 5 6.51 42.64 41.52
C LYS A 5 6.17 41.22 41.10
N THR A 6 6.03 40.32 42.07
CA THR A 6 5.53 38.97 41.83
C THR A 6 4.03 39.04 41.58
N ALA A 7 3.62 38.80 40.33
CA ALA A 7 2.22 38.72 39.96
C ALA A 7 1.59 37.49 40.65
N LYS A 8 0.61 37.71 41.54
CA LYS A 8 -0.14 36.62 42.17
C LYS A 8 -1.09 36.02 41.14
N ILE A 9 -0.76 34.82 40.66
CA ILE A 9 -1.59 34.10 39.69
C ILE A 9 -2.87 33.62 40.40
N LYS A 10 -4.04 33.96 39.86
CA LYS A 10 -5.32 33.50 40.39
C LYS A 10 -5.50 32.00 40.08
N PRO A 11 -6.07 31.20 41.00
CA PRO A 11 -6.25 29.75 40.80
C PRO A 11 -7.07 29.41 39.54
N ASN A 12 -8.07 30.23 39.18
CA ASN A 12 -8.81 30.08 37.92
C ASN A 12 -7.93 30.21 36.68
N MET A 13 -6.89 31.05 36.73
CA MET A 13 -5.98 31.27 35.59
C MET A 13 -5.07 30.06 35.38
N LEU A 14 -4.60 29.41 36.46
CA LEU A 14 -3.82 28.17 36.37
C LEU A 14 -4.65 27.03 35.79
N ILE A 15 -5.90 26.88 36.25
CA ILE A 15 -6.81 25.84 35.74
C ILE A 15 -7.04 26.02 34.24
N THR A 16 -7.31 27.24 33.78
CA THR A 16 -7.50 27.52 32.34
C THR A 16 -6.25 27.22 31.52
N VAL A 17 -5.06 27.56 32.01
CA VAL A 17 -3.79 27.26 31.32
C VAL A 17 -3.56 25.75 31.23
N VAL A 18 -3.80 25.02 32.32
CA VAL A 18 -3.66 23.55 32.33
C VAL A 18 -4.67 22.89 31.39
N LEU A 19 -5.93 23.32 31.41
CA LEU A 19 -6.96 22.83 30.48
C LEU A 19 -6.60 23.13 29.01
N GLY A 20 -6.10 24.33 28.72
CA GLY A 20 -5.65 24.68 27.39
C GLY A 20 -4.49 23.81 26.92
N LEU A 21 -3.55 23.49 27.81
CA LEU A 21 -2.40 22.64 27.51
C LEU A 21 -2.81 21.18 27.26
N ILE A 22 -3.72 20.64 28.08
CA ILE A 22 -4.32 19.32 27.86
C ILE A 22 -5.06 19.28 26.51
N MET A 23 -5.84 20.32 26.21
CA MET A 23 -6.59 20.41 24.96
C MET A 23 -5.65 20.48 23.74
N ALA A 24 -4.56 21.23 23.83
CA ALA A 24 -3.56 21.30 22.77
C ALA A 24 -2.88 19.94 22.51
N VAL A 25 -2.52 19.20 23.56
CA VAL A 25 -1.95 17.85 23.43
C VAL A 25 -2.98 16.86 22.85
N ALA A 26 -4.23 16.93 23.30
CA ALA A 26 -5.31 16.08 22.78
C ALA A 26 -5.54 16.32 21.28
N LEU A 27 -5.59 17.59 20.84
CA LEU A 27 -5.75 17.93 19.43
C LEU A 27 -4.53 17.51 18.60
N GLY A 28 -3.32 17.74 19.10
CA GLY A 28 -2.09 17.34 18.42
C GLY A 28 -2.03 15.82 18.20
N THR A 29 -2.27 15.05 19.26
CA THR A 29 -2.32 13.58 19.16
C THR A 29 -3.43 13.09 18.23
N PHE A 30 -4.62 13.70 18.28
CA PHE A 30 -5.73 13.33 17.41
C PHE A 30 -5.39 13.51 15.92
N ILE A 31 -4.78 14.64 15.54
CA ILE A 31 -4.36 14.89 14.15
C ILE A 31 -3.31 13.86 13.72
N SER A 32 -2.29 13.61 14.54
CA SER A 32 -1.27 12.60 14.24
C SER A 32 -1.88 11.21 14.02
N ARG A 33 -2.85 10.81 14.85
CA ARG A 33 -3.53 9.52 14.72
C ARG A 33 -4.38 9.43 13.45
N ILE A 34 -5.01 10.52 13.01
CA ILE A 34 -5.77 10.54 11.75
C ILE A 34 -4.83 10.35 10.55
N MET A 35 -3.68 11.01 10.54
CA MET A 35 -2.69 10.86 9.47
C MET A 35 -2.16 9.43 9.42
N GLU A 36 -1.71 8.91 10.57
CA GLU A 36 -1.23 7.53 10.71
C GLU A 36 -2.30 6.53 10.26
N TYR A 37 -3.56 6.71 10.68
CA TYR A 37 -4.66 5.85 10.25
C TYR A 37 -4.86 5.86 8.73
N ASN A 38 -4.80 7.03 8.09
CA ASN A 38 -4.96 7.14 6.64
C ASN A 38 -3.81 6.47 5.89
N ASP A 39 -2.59 6.59 6.41
CA ASP A 39 -1.42 5.94 5.81
C ASP A 39 -1.50 4.42 5.95
N LEU A 40 -1.82 3.90 7.13
CA LEU A 40 -2.07 2.46 7.33
C LEU A 40 -3.22 1.95 6.45
N LYS A 41 -4.27 2.75 6.26
CA LYS A 41 -5.39 2.37 5.39
C LYS A 41 -4.93 2.21 3.94
N LYS A 42 -4.13 3.15 3.43
CA LYS A 42 -3.57 3.06 2.07
C LYS A 42 -2.64 1.86 1.92
N GLU A 43 -1.77 1.63 2.91
CA GLU A 43 -0.86 0.48 2.90
C GLU A 43 -1.64 -0.83 2.87
N LYS A 44 -2.69 -0.94 3.69
CA LYS A 44 -3.60 -2.10 3.65
C LYS A 44 -4.23 -2.29 2.27
N GLU A 45 -4.72 -1.24 1.63
CA GLU A 45 -5.33 -1.31 0.29
C GLU A 45 -4.32 -1.67 -0.81
N ILE A 46 -3.04 -1.34 -0.64
CA ILE A 46 -1.96 -1.75 -1.56
C ILE A 46 -1.66 -3.23 -1.36
N LEU A 47 -1.37 -3.65 -0.13
CA LEU A 47 -1.05 -5.04 0.19
C LEU A 47 -2.19 -5.98 -0.19
N GLN A 48 -3.44 -5.56 -0.01
CA GLN A 48 -4.59 -6.37 -0.40
C GLN A 48 -4.69 -6.53 -1.92
N ARG A 49 -4.36 -5.50 -2.70
CA ARG A 49 -4.27 -5.63 -4.17
C ARG A 49 -3.12 -6.51 -4.61
N GLU A 50 -1.98 -6.48 -3.91
CA GLU A 50 -0.85 -7.36 -4.19
C GLU A 50 -1.20 -8.82 -3.90
N ILE A 51 -1.92 -9.09 -2.80
CA ILE A 51 -2.44 -10.42 -2.49
C ILE A 51 -3.38 -10.89 -3.60
N GLU A 52 -4.38 -10.09 -3.99
CA GLU A 52 -5.31 -10.45 -5.06
C GLU A 52 -4.61 -10.70 -6.40
N ALA A 53 -3.55 -9.94 -6.71
CA ALA A 53 -2.76 -10.15 -7.91
C ALA A 53 -1.99 -11.48 -7.86
N CYS A 54 -1.37 -11.79 -6.71
CA CYS A 54 -0.64 -13.02 -6.50
C CYS A 54 -1.57 -14.24 -6.50
N GLU A 55 -2.75 -14.16 -5.89
CA GLU A 55 -3.77 -15.22 -5.93
C GLU A 55 -4.20 -15.53 -7.37
N LYS A 56 -4.40 -14.50 -8.21
CA LYS A 56 -4.71 -14.71 -9.64
C LYS A 56 -3.56 -15.37 -10.40
N GLU A 57 -2.32 -15.03 -10.08
CA GLU A 57 -1.15 -15.66 -10.69
C GLU A 57 -1.04 -17.12 -10.27
N ILE A 58 -1.28 -17.43 -8.99
CA ILE A 58 -1.35 -18.80 -8.49
C ILE A 58 -2.45 -19.57 -9.22
N ASP A 59 -3.67 -19.04 -9.31
CA ASP A 59 -4.78 -19.70 -10.01
C ASP A 59 -4.44 -19.98 -11.48
N ALA A 60 -3.77 -19.04 -12.17
CA ALA A 60 -3.35 -19.21 -13.55
C ALA A 60 -2.28 -20.31 -13.69
N LEU A 61 -1.30 -20.33 -12.79
CA LEU A 61 -0.24 -21.35 -12.76
C LEU A 61 -0.79 -22.73 -12.37
N GLU A 62 -1.73 -22.80 -11.43
CA GLU A 62 -2.40 -24.04 -11.07
C GLU A 62 -3.22 -24.58 -12.24
N TYR A 63 -3.90 -23.71 -12.99
CA TYR A 63 -4.60 -24.10 -14.22
C TYR A 63 -3.64 -24.65 -15.28
N GLU A 64 -2.49 -24.00 -15.50
CA GLU A 64 -1.47 -24.47 -16.43
C GLU A 64 -0.86 -25.80 -15.96
N TYR A 65 -0.59 -25.95 -14.66
CA TYR A 65 -0.07 -27.18 -14.09
C TYR A 65 -1.07 -28.34 -14.15
N ALA A 66 -2.35 -28.05 -13.97
CA ALA A 66 -3.43 -29.03 -14.08
C ALA A 66 -3.81 -29.35 -15.53
N ALA A 67 -3.34 -28.57 -16.51
CA ALA A 67 -3.56 -28.88 -17.91
C ALA A 67 -2.95 -30.25 -18.24
N PRO A 68 -3.67 -31.11 -18.98
CA PRO A 68 -3.11 -32.37 -19.41
C PRO A 68 -1.83 -32.12 -20.23
N LEU A 69 -0.77 -32.84 -19.91
CA LEU A 69 0.47 -32.92 -20.70
C LEU A 69 0.17 -33.58 -22.05
N ASP A 70 -0.49 -32.82 -22.94
CA ASP A 70 -0.79 -33.21 -24.29
C ASP A 70 0.27 -32.67 -25.27
N ASP A 71 0.25 -33.16 -26.50
CA ASP A 71 1.21 -32.75 -27.52
C ASP A 71 1.17 -31.23 -27.78
N LYS A 72 0.03 -30.58 -27.55
CA LYS A 72 -0.12 -29.13 -27.69
C LYS A 72 0.60 -28.37 -26.59
N TYR A 73 0.55 -28.84 -25.35
CA TYR A 73 1.32 -28.28 -24.24
C TYR A 73 2.83 -28.45 -24.48
N ILE A 74 3.27 -29.61 -24.97
CA ILE A 74 4.68 -29.83 -25.32
C ILE A 74 5.10 -28.89 -26.45
N GLU A 75 4.26 -28.72 -27.48
CA GLU A 75 4.48 -27.79 -28.59
C GLU A 75 4.58 -26.34 -28.09
N SER A 76 3.69 -25.90 -27.20
CA SER A 76 3.72 -24.52 -26.67
C SER A 76 4.95 -24.23 -25.81
N VAL A 77 5.35 -25.18 -24.96
CA VAL A 77 6.59 -25.06 -24.16
C VAL A 77 7.82 -25.03 -25.06
N ALA A 78 7.88 -25.89 -26.07
CA ALA A 78 8.98 -25.91 -27.04
C ALA A 78 9.06 -24.60 -27.85
N LYS A 79 7.91 -24.07 -28.30
CA LYS A 79 7.83 -22.77 -28.98
C LYS A 79 8.35 -21.64 -28.10
N ALA A 80 7.93 -21.57 -26.85
CA ALA A 80 8.38 -20.53 -25.92
C ALA A 80 9.88 -20.64 -25.60
N ALA A 81 10.40 -21.85 -25.37
CA ALA A 81 11.81 -22.07 -25.02
C ALA A 81 12.78 -21.87 -26.18
N LEU A 82 12.36 -22.22 -27.41
CA LEU A 82 13.20 -22.19 -28.62
C LEU A 82 12.89 -21.01 -29.54
N GLY A 83 11.93 -20.15 -29.18
CA GLY A 83 11.46 -19.04 -30.02
C GLY A 83 10.85 -19.50 -31.34
N LEU A 84 10.24 -20.69 -31.37
CA LEU A 84 9.67 -21.26 -32.59
C LEU A 84 8.26 -20.72 -32.81
N VAL A 85 7.92 -20.50 -34.06
CA VAL A 85 6.61 -19.99 -34.50
C VAL A 85 6.16 -20.84 -35.68
N ASN A 86 4.89 -21.23 -35.72
CA ASN A 86 4.41 -22.02 -36.85
C ASN A 86 4.38 -21.16 -38.13
N PRO A 87 4.63 -21.76 -39.31
CA PRO A 87 4.64 -21.02 -40.59
C PRO A 87 3.35 -20.24 -40.86
N ASP A 88 2.24 -20.68 -40.25
CA ASP A 88 0.90 -20.14 -40.46
C ASP A 88 0.46 -19.16 -39.36
N GLU A 89 1.29 -18.92 -38.33
CA GLU A 89 1.01 -18.01 -37.21
C GLU A 89 1.42 -16.55 -37.56
N MET A 90 0.49 -15.60 -37.40
CA MET A 90 0.78 -14.17 -37.54
C MET A 90 1.22 -13.59 -36.19
N ILE A 91 2.46 -13.08 -36.12
CA ILE A 91 2.98 -12.42 -34.91
C ILE A 91 2.57 -10.94 -34.91
N ILE A 92 1.84 -10.52 -33.89
CA ILE A 92 1.52 -9.11 -33.65
C ILE A 92 2.48 -8.59 -32.58
N ILE A 93 3.48 -7.83 -33.01
CA ILE A 93 4.41 -7.17 -32.09
C ILE A 93 3.79 -5.83 -31.72
N ASN A 94 3.25 -5.73 -30.50
CA ASN A 94 2.90 -4.43 -29.93
C ASN A 94 4.19 -3.79 -29.39
N GLU A 95 4.76 -2.88 -30.17
CA GLU A 95 5.80 -1.97 -29.67
C GLU A 95 5.16 -1.08 -28.59
N VAL A 96 5.27 -1.50 -27.32
CA VAL A 96 5.09 -0.58 -26.21
C VAL A 96 6.40 0.18 -26.08
N ASP A 97 6.44 1.34 -26.74
CA ASP A 97 7.54 2.30 -26.71
C ASP A 97 7.95 2.66 -25.27
N LYS A 98 9.26 2.50 -25.01
CA LYS A 98 10.17 3.07 -23.98
C LYS A 98 9.66 3.49 -22.61
#